data_AF-A0A7C4FIR6-F1
#
_entry.id   AF-A0A7C4FIR6-F1
#
_cell.length_a   1.000
_cell.length_b   1.000
_cell.length_c   1.000
_cell.angle_alpha   90.00
_cell.angle_beta   90.00
_cell.angle_gamma   90.00
#
_symmetry.space_group_name_H-M   'P 1'
#
loop_
_entity.id
_entity.type
_entity.pdbx_description
1 polymer ?
#
loop_
_entity_poly.entity_id
_entity_poly.type
_entity_poly.pdbx_seq_one_letter_code
_entity_poly.pdbx_strand_id
1 'polypeptide(L)'
;MRTIRRIAALCGLVAAGMCAGAVLVSFVWWKHVAFTACVTVMETALDAYQIRQGKADAVAHRKMEALPMMVEAADKVYRRYVSKDTFNSTMWSVSRAYEGVQRVPAGVEAVLKTVPPRPPTFCETQQGEEKE
;
A
#
# COMPACT_ATOMS: atom_id res chain seq x y z
N MET A 1 29.49 -19.36 41.20
CA MET A 1 30.10 -19.32 39.85
C MET A 1 29.41 -20.16 38.76
N ARG A 2 28.96 -21.41 39.02
CA ARG A 2 28.34 -22.27 37.98
C ARG A 2 27.01 -21.71 37.42
N THR A 3 26.20 -21.07 38.24
CA THR A 3 24.88 -20.53 37.84
C THR A 3 25.00 -19.34 36.87
N ILE A 4 25.95 -18.43 37.12
CA ILE A 4 26.22 -17.26 36.27
C ILE A 4 26.70 -17.68 34.87
N ARG A 5 27.57 -18.71 34.79
CA ARG A 5 28.04 -19.25 33.50
C ARG A 5 26.90 -19.88 32.67
N ARG A 6 25.93 -20.54 33.32
CA ARG A 6 24.75 -21.12 32.65
C ARG A 6 23.81 -20.04 32.11
N ILE A 7 23.61 -18.96 32.86
CA ILE A 7 22.79 -17.81 32.43
C ILE A 7 23.45 -17.12 31.23
N ALA A 8 24.77 -16.87 31.27
CA ALA A 8 25.49 -16.29 30.14
C ALA A 8 25.43 -17.15 28.87
N ALA A 9 25.52 -18.48 29.00
CA ALA A 9 25.37 -19.40 27.87
C ALA A 9 23.94 -19.38 27.29
N LEU A 10 22.90 -19.31 28.13
CA LEU A 10 21.52 -19.17 27.70
C LEU A 10 21.26 -17.85 26.97
N CYS A 11 21.77 -16.72 27.50
CA CYS A 11 21.70 -15.42 26.83
C CYS A 11 22.41 -15.44 25.47
N GLY A 12 23.58 -16.09 25.37
CA GLY A 12 24.30 -16.25 24.11
C GLY A 12 23.52 -17.06 23.08
N LEU A 13 22.84 -18.12 23.51
CA LEU A 13 22.03 -18.99 22.63
C LEU A 13 20.77 -18.27 22.14
N VAL A 14 20.11 -17.49 23.02
CA VAL A 14 18.98 -16.63 22.65
C VAL A 14 19.42 -15.54 21.66
N ALA A 15 20.54 -14.86 21.92
CA ALA A 15 21.06 -13.83 21.02
C ALA A 15 21.40 -14.41 19.64
N ALA A 16 22.08 -15.55 19.59
CA ALA A 16 22.39 -16.24 18.33
C ALA A 16 21.11 -16.65 17.57
N GLY A 17 20.10 -17.15 18.27
CA GLY A 17 18.79 -17.48 17.69
C GLY A 17 18.06 -16.26 17.12
N MET A 18 18.07 -15.13 17.83
CA MET A 18 17.48 -13.88 17.36
C MET A 18 18.19 -13.33 16.13
N CYS A 19 19.53 -13.37 16.10
CA CYS A 19 20.30 -12.96 14.93
C CYS A 19 19.99 -13.83 13.71
N ALA A 20 19.96 -15.16 13.87
CA ALA A 20 19.60 -16.07 12.79
C ALA A 20 18.16 -15.82 12.29
N GLY A 21 17.21 -15.62 13.21
CA GLY A 21 15.83 -15.29 12.88
C GLY A 21 15.70 -13.97 12.11
N ALA A 22 16.40 -12.92 12.54
CA ALA A 22 16.39 -11.62 11.88
C ALA A 22 16.93 -11.70 10.45
N VAL A 23 18.01 -12.47 10.23
CA VAL A 23 18.59 -12.67 8.89
C VAL A 23 17.60 -13.38 7.97
N LEU A 24 16.96 -14.45 8.46
CA LEU A 24 15.98 -15.20 7.67
C LEU A 24 14.75 -14.35 7.31
N VAL A 25 14.20 -13.62 8.28
CA VAL A 25 13.05 -12.71 8.04
C VAL A 25 13.42 -11.62 7.05
N SER A 26 14.59 -11.01 7.18
CA SER A 26 15.06 -9.97 6.25
C SER A 26 15.22 -10.50 4.83
N PHE A 27 15.75 -11.72 4.68
CA PHE A 27 15.92 -12.35 3.38
C PHE A 27 14.58 -12.67 2.69
N VAL A 28 13.61 -13.19 3.45
CA VAL A 28 12.25 -13.45 2.96
C VAL A 28 11.57 -12.14 2.58
N TRP A 29 11.68 -11.11 3.41
CA TRP A 29 11.14 -9.78 3.13
C TRP A 29 11.71 -9.19 1.85
N TRP A 30 13.04 -9.25 1.67
CA TRP A 30 13.70 -8.77 0.45
C TRP A 30 13.17 -9.44 -0.81
N LYS A 31 12.98 -10.76 -0.78
CA LYS A 31 12.38 -11.50 -1.90
C LYS A 31 10.96 -11.06 -2.20
N HIS A 32 10.14 -10.83 -1.17
CA HIS A 32 8.78 -10.33 -1.36
C HIS A 32 8.76 -8.93 -1.97
N VAL A 33 9.64 -8.03 -1.53
CA VAL A 33 9.76 -6.68 -2.09
C VAL A 33 10.21 -6.76 -3.56
N ALA A 34 11.23 -7.56 -3.87
CA ALA A 34 11.72 -7.74 -5.23
C ALA A 34 10.64 -8.33 -6.16
N PHE A 35 9.93 -9.36 -5.69
CA PHE A 35 8.82 -9.95 -6.43
C PHE A 35 7.71 -8.94 -6.70
N THR A 36 7.31 -8.18 -5.68
CA THR A 36 6.27 -7.14 -5.81
C THR A 36 6.70 -6.07 -6.83
N ALA A 37 7.95 -5.63 -6.78
CA ALA A 37 8.49 -4.67 -7.75
C ALA A 37 8.43 -5.22 -9.18
N CYS A 38 8.83 -6.48 -9.41
CA CYS A 38 8.75 -7.10 -10.72
C CYS A 38 7.30 -7.21 -11.24
N VAL A 39 6.36 -7.63 -10.38
CA VAL A 39 4.94 -7.72 -10.76
C VAL A 39 4.38 -6.35 -11.11
N THR A 40 4.70 -5.30 -10.33
CA THR A 40 4.27 -3.93 -10.63
C THR A 40 4.81 -3.43 -11.96
N VAL A 41 6.10 -3.68 -12.26
CA VAL A 41 6.69 -3.31 -13.56
C VAL A 41 6.01 -4.06 -14.70
N MET A 42 5.77 -5.36 -14.54
CA MET A 42 5.10 -6.19 -15.55
C MET A 42 3.67 -5.70 -15.82
N GLU A 43 2.87 -5.49 -14.77
CA GLU A 43 1.51 -4.94 -14.87
C GLU A 43 1.50 -3.58 -15.56
N THR A 44 2.40 -2.67 -15.18
CA THR A 44 2.52 -1.34 -15.78
C THR A 44 2.89 -1.42 -17.27
N ALA A 45 3.81 -2.32 -17.63
CA ALA A 45 4.22 -2.52 -19.02
C ALA A 45 3.07 -3.10 -19.87
N LEU A 46 2.29 -4.04 -19.32
CA LEU A 46 1.11 -4.60 -19.98
C LEU A 46 0.01 -3.55 -20.16
N ASP A 47 -0.26 -2.74 -19.14
CA ASP A 47 -1.21 -1.63 -19.21
C ASP A 47 -0.78 -0.63 -20.30
N ALA A 48 0.49 -0.20 -20.30
CA ALA A 48 1.02 0.71 -21.30
C ALA A 48 0.93 0.13 -22.73
N TYR A 49 1.22 -1.16 -22.90
CA TYR A 49 1.07 -1.84 -24.19
C TYR A 49 -0.39 -1.87 -24.66
N GLN A 50 -1.34 -2.21 -23.78
CA GLN A 50 -2.77 -2.25 -24.10
C GLN A 50 -3.33 -0.86 -24.42
N ILE A 51 -2.90 0.17 -23.69
CA ILE A 51 -3.25 1.57 -23.96
C ILE A 51 -2.74 1.98 -25.35
N ARG A 52 -1.50 1.63 -25.71
CA ARG A 52 -0.95 1.90 -27.05
C ARG A 52 -1.69 1.19 -28.19
N GLN A 53 -2.43 0.12 -27.90
CA GLN A 53 -3.33 -0.56 -28.84
C GLN A 53 -4.74 0.04 -28.91
N GLY A 54 -5.00 1.15 -28.22
CA GLY A 54 -6.35 1.75 -28.15
C GLY A 54 -7.30 1.00 -27.22
N LYS A 55 -6.81 0.13 -26.33
CA LYS A 55 -7.63 -0.64 -25.37
C LYS A 55 -7.69 0.02 -23.98
N ALA A 56 -7.61 1.35 -23.92
CA ALA A 56 -7.57 2.09 -22.67
C ALA A 56 -8.80 1.83 -21.79
N ASP A 57 -9.99 1.76 -22.38
CA ASP A 57 -11.24 1.50 -21.65
C ASP A 57 -11.27 0.11 -21.01
N ALA A 58 -10.74 -0.90 -21.69
CA ALA A 58 -10.65 -2.26 -21.15
C ALA A 58 -9.66 -2.33 -19.97
N VAL A 59 -8.55 -1.59 -20.05
CA VAL A 59 -7.60 -1.46 -18.94
C VAL A 59 -8.27 -0.77 -17.76
N ALA A 60 -8.96 0.34 -17.99
CA ALA A 60 -9.68 1.09 -16.96
C ALA A 60 -10.75 0.22 -16.28
N HIS A 61 -11.56 -0.50 -17.06
CA HIS A 61 -12.58 -1.42 -16.56
C HIS A 61 -11.99 -2.47 -15.62
N ARG A 62 -10.95 -3.18 -16.07
CA ARG A 62 -10.28 -4.22 -15.26
C ARG A 62 -9.72 -3.65 -13.96
N LYS A 63 -9.10 -2.47 -14.00
CA LYS A 63 -8.55 -1.84 -12.78
C LYS A 63 -9.65 -1.41 -11.82
N MET A 64 -10.77 -0.88 -12.34
CA MET A 64 -11.92 -0.50 -11.53
C MET A 64 -12.62 -1.71 -10.90
N GLU A 65 -12.69 -2.85 -11.59
CA GLU A 65 -13.21 -4.11 -11.02
C GLU A 65 -12.31 -4.67 -9.91
N ALA A 66 -10.99 -4.56 -10.05
CA ALA A 66 -10.04 -5.04 -9.05
C ALA A 66 -9.91 -4.11 -7.83
N LEU A 67 -10.17 -2.81 -8.01
CA LEU A 67 -9.93 -1.78 -7.00
C LEU A 67 -10.60 -2.06 -5.64
N PRO A 68 -11.86 -2.54 -5.53
CA PRO A 68 -12.48 -2.83 -4.24
C PRO A 68 -11.72 -3.88 -3.42
N MET A 69 -11.24 -4.95 -4.08
CA MET A 69 -10.45 -5.98 -3.41
C MET A 69 -9.10 -5.42 -2.94
N MET A 70 -8.49 -4.53 -3.73
CA MET A 70 -7.24 -3.87 -3.34
C MET A 70 -7.43 -2.93 -2.14
N VAL A 71 -8.54 -2.19 -2.09
CA VAL A 71 -8.90 -1.32 -0.95
C VAL A 71 -9.13 -2.16 0.31
N GLU A 72 -9.84 -3.28 0.19
CA GLU A 72 -10.06 -4.19 1.32
C GLU A 72 -8.74 -4.76 1.85
N ALA A 73 -7.84 -5.22 0.96
CA ALA A 73 -6.52 -5.69 1.36
C ALA A 73 -5.69 -4.57 2.01
N ALA A 74 -5.74 -3.35 1.46
CA ALA A 74 -5.06 -2.19 2.03
C ALA A 74 -5.52 -1.91 3.47
N ASP A 75 -6.83 -1.90 3.73
CA ASP A 75 -7.38 -1.62 5.04
C ASP A 75 -7.16 -2.76 6.04
N LYS A 76 -7.47 -4.01 5.65
CA LYS A 76 -7.45 -5.17 6.57
C LYS A 76 -6.05 -5.73 6.80
N VAL A 77 -5.18 -5.69 5.80
CA VAL A 77 -3.86 -6.33 5.84
C VAL A 77 -2.75 -5.31 6.01
N TYR A 78 -2.75 -4.25 5.20
CA TYR A 78 -1.57 -3.38 5.05
C TYR A 78 -1.58 -2.14 5.93
N ARG A 79 -2.74 -1.68 6.40
CA ARG A 79 -2.89 -0.46 7.20
C ARG A 79 -1.96 -0.38 8.41
N ARG A 80 -1.68 -1.50 9.06
CA ARG A 80 -0.79 -1.59 10.23
C ARG A 80 0.71 -1.50 9.91
N TYR A 81 1.09 -1.63 8.63
CA TYR A 81 2.47 -1.65 8.17
C TYR A 81 2.90 -0.36 7.46
N VAL A 82 1.96 0.55 7.20
CA VAL A 82 2.22 1.83 6.54
C VAL A 82 1.93 2.99 7.49
N SER A 83 2.55 4.14 7.24
CA SER A 83 2.22 5.35 7.98
C SER A 83 0.78 5.78 7.69
N LYS A 84 0.17 6.53 8.62
CA LYS A 84 -1.16 7.12 8.41
C LYS A 84 -1.18 7.99 7.16
N ASP A 85 -0.14 8.77 6.92
CA ASP A 85 -0.05 9.68 5.78
C ASP A 85 -0.01 8.92 4.44
N THR A 86 0.76 7.82 4.37
CA THR A 86 0.80 6.96 3.18
C THR A 86 -0.54 6.29 2.93
N PHE A 87 -1.19 5.77 3.98
CA PHE A 87 -2.52 5.18 3.86
C PHE A 87 -3.55 6.20 3.39
N ASN A 88 -3.58 7.39 4.02
CA ASN A 88 -4.51 8.47 3.66
C ASN A 88 -4.29 8.90 2.21
N SER A 89 -3.04 9.09 1.78
CA SER A 89 -2.71 9.46 0.39
C SER A 89 -3.17 8.42 -0.62
N THR A 90 -3.07 7.15 -0.26
CA THR A 90 -3.56 6.03 -1.09
C THR A 90 -5.09 6.10 -1.19
N MET A 91 -5.79 6.28 -0.07
CA MET A 91 -7.24 6.36 -0.06
C MET A 91 -7.78 7.63 -0.74
N TRP A 92 -7.05 8.75 -0.72
CA TRP A 92 -7.39 9.93 -1.51
C TRP A 92 -7.31 9.65 -3.02
N SER A 93 -6.32 8.87 -3.45
CA SER A 93 -6.20 8.45 -4.86
C SER A 93 -7.34 7.51 -5.26
N VAL A 94 -7.77 6.61 -4.35
CA VAL A 94 -8.96 5.77 -4.55
C VAL A 94 -10.22 6.63 -4.65
N SER A 95 -10.37 7.62 -3.77
CA SER A 95 -11.51 8.56 -3.82
C SER A 95 -11.61 9.24 -5.19
N ARG A 96 -10.46 9.67 -5.74
CA ARG A 96 -10.39 10.26 -7.09
C ARG A 96 -10.82 9.31 -8.19
N ALA A 97 -10.50 8.02 -8.09
CA ALA A 97 -10.92 7.03 -9.08
C ALA A 97 -12.46 6.87 -9.16
N TYR A 98 -13.18 7.29 -8.12
CA TYR A 98 -14.64 7.25 -8.06
C TYR A 98 -15.32 8.62 -8.26
N GLU A 99 -14.56 9.69 -8.48
CA GLU A 99 -15.12 11.01 -8.80
C GLU A 99 -15.92 10.93 -10.11
N GLY A 100 -17.20 11.31 -10.07
CA GLY A 100 -18.08 11.27 -11.25
C GLY A 100 -18.61 9.87 -11.61
N VAL A 101 -18.33 8.84 -10.81
CA VAL A 101 -18.89 7.49 -11.00
C VAL A 101 -20.22 7.38 -10.25
N GLN A 102 -21.24 6.78 -10.87
CA GLN A 102 -22.60 6.70 -10.31
C GLN A 102 -22.69 5.90 -8.99
N ARG A 103 -21.76 4.97 -8.72
CA ARG A 103 -21.84 4.10 -7.55
C ARG A 103 -20.47 3.67 -7.04
N VAL A 104 -20.18 4.01 -5.79
CA VAL A 104 -19.02 3.50 -5.04
C VAL A 104 -19.43 2.20 -4.34
N PRO A 105 -18.65 1.11 -4.43
CA PRO A 105 -18.92 -0.11 -3.67
C PRO A 105 -18.91 0.17 -2.15
N ALA A 106 -19.88 -0.39 -1.42
CA ALA A 106 -20.08 -0.09 0.01
C ALA A 106 -18.84 -0.35 0.88
N GLY A 107 -18.07 -1.41 0.56
CA GLY A 107 -16.81 -1.70 1.24
C GLY A 107 -15.74 -0.62 1.03
N VAL A 108 -15.66 -0.04 -0.16
CA VAL A 108 -14.75 1.08 -0.46
C VAL A 108 -15.23 2.34 0.26
N GLU A 109 -16.52 2.65 0.17
CA GLU A 109 -17.11 3.82 0.82
C GLU A 109 -16.89 3.80 2.35
N ALA A 110 -17.04 2.64 2.98
CA ALA A 110 -16.80 2.47 4.40
C ALA A 110 -15.35 2.81 4.79
N VAL A 111 -14.36 2.38 3.99
CA VAL A 111 -12.95 2.69 4.23
C VAL A 111 -12.66 4.18 4.00
N LEU A 112 -13.18 4.75 2.92
CA LEU A 112 -12.99 6.18 2.60
C LEU A 112 -13.53 7.10 3.70
N LYS A 113 -14.64 6.73 4.36
CA LYS A 113 -15.20 7.46 5.51
C LYS A 113 -14.28 7.47 6.74
N THR A 114 -13.30 6.57 6.83
CA THR A 114 -12.33 6.55 7.94
C THR A 114 -11.13 7.47 7.75
N VAL A 115 -11.00 8.07 6.57
CA VAL A 115 -9.86 8.89 6.18
C VAL A 115 -10.27 10.37 6.23
N PRO A 116 -9.43 11.28 6.75
CA PRO A 116 -9.72 12.71 6.72
C PRO A 116 -9.90 13.21 5.28
N PRO A 117 -10.61 14.33 5.07
CA PRO A 117 -10.69 14.96 3.76
C PRO A 117 -9.28 15.27 3.23
N ARG A 118 -9.11 15.15 1.91
CA ARG A 118 -7.85 15.43 1.24
C ARG A 118 -7.48 16.91 1.47
N PRO A 119 -6.25 17.24 1.86
CA PRO A 119 -5.81 18.62 1.89
C PRO A 119 -5.82 19.20 0.46
N PRO A 120 -6.20 20.47 0.29
CA PRO A 120 -6.14 21.13 -1.00
C PRO A 120 -4.70 21.11 -1.50
N THR A 121 -4.52 20.92 -2.80
CA THR A 121 -3.22 21.10 -3.42
C THR A 121 -2.86 22.58 -3.48
N PHE A 122 -1.56 22.87 -3.61
CA PHE A 122 -1.08 24.24 -3.75
C PHE A 122 -1.79 25.00 -4.88
N CYS A 123 -2.03 24.35 -6.03
CA CYS A 123 -2.74 24.93 -7.16
C CYS A 123 -4.22 25.23 -6.86
N GLU A 124 -4.90 24.36 -6.11
CA GLU A 124 -6.30 24.56 -5.70
C GLU A 124 -6.44 25.68 -4.68
N THR A 125 -5.41 25.90 -3.86
CA THR A 125 -5.38 26.97 -2.85
C THR A 125 -5.22 28.34 -3.52
N GLN A 126 -4.30 28.47 -4.49
CA GLN A 126 -4.09 29.72 -5.23
C GLN A 126 -5.32 30.12 -6.07
N GLN A 127 -6.03 29.15 -6.67
CA GLN A 127 -7.26 29.43 -7.41
C GLN A 127 -8.44 29.82 -6.52
N GLY A 128 -8.41 29.46 -5.23
CA GLY A 128 -9.39 29.90 -4.24
C GLY A 128 -9.14 31.34 -3.81
N GLU A 129 -7.88 31.73 -3.62
CA GLU A 129 -7.46 33.09 -3.26
C GLU A 129 -7.64 34.11 -4.40
N GLU A 130 -7.53 33.69 -5.68
CA GLU A 130 -7.81 34.57 -6.84
C GLU A 130 -9.30 34.81 -7.11
N LYS A 131 -10.20 34.07 -6.45
CA LYS A 131 -11.67 34.19 -6.64
C LYS A 131 -12.38 34.91 -5.49
N GLU A 132 -11.62 35.43 -4.53
CA GLU A 132 -12.08 36.30 -3.44
C GLU A 132 -11.72 37.77 -3.73
#